data_AF-A0AA85JKK8-F1
#
_entry.id   AF-A0AA85JKK8-F1
#
_cell.length_a   1.000
_cell.length_b   1.000
_cell.length_c   1.000
_cell.angle_alpha   90.00
_cell.angle_beta   90.00
_cell.angle_gamma   90.00
#
_symmetry.space_group_name_H-M   'P 1'
#
loop_
_entity.id
_entity.type
_entity.pdbx_description
1 polymer ?
#
loop_
_entity_poly.entity_id
_entity_poly.type
_entity_poly.pdbx_seq_one_letter_code
_entity_poly.pdbx_strand_id
1 'polypeptide(L)'
;MDNKSLLSLLSAECESFPVHYLAQGSSNFQGQPVIMTSKTDGIQLLLQAEKSASEKVNEAKRRKAKRLKEAKAEAQAEIEAEKAERERHFKLCEEKVLGRRSEIELQIQKLTQEIIDTQTNSVNMHKEDAINMLLNCEYKAELHYKCTQIAREIASEEQCEIDMNIVCLATELVFRFYQVLATDLETFSKHAKRSTVTIEDVFCFVRRNPRLLQHLTEYHKSQTESNNQQLSSEVINENSKGKLKLKASRRNVSGNKTEVKECSKIDQNTDDFV
;
A
#
# COMPACT_ATOMS: atom_id res chain seq x y z
N MET A 1 15.46 25.67 26.13
CA MET A 1 14.69 26.80 25.55
C MET A 1 13.24 26.46 25.77
N ASP A 2 12.69 27.12 26.77
CA ASP A 2 11.46 26.86 27.46
C ASP A 2 10.22 27.07 26.58
N ASN A 3 9.15 26.34 26.89
CA ASN A 3 8.02 26.94 27.60
C ASN A 3 6.93 25.91 27.86
N LYS A 4 7.07 25.29 29.03
CA LYS A 4 5.97 24.80 29.87
C LYS A 4 4.96 25.93 30.07
N SER A 5 3.81 25.87 29.42
CA SER A 5 2.60 26.58 29.87
C SER A 5 1.40 26.03 29.11
N LEU A 6 0.25 25.92 29.79
CA LEU A 6 -1.08 25.53 29.27
C LEU A 6 -1.54 24.08 29.45
N LEU A 7 -1.00 23.31 30.41
CA LEU A 7 -1.66 22.09 30.91
C LEU A 7 -1.43 21.92 32.42
N SER A 8 -1.92 22.85 33.25
CA SER A 8 -1.89 22.68 34.71
C SER A 8 -2.97 23.47 35.48
N LEU A 9 -4.18 23.61 34.94
CA LEU A 9 -5.29 24.18 35.70
C LEU A 9 -6.55 23.35 35.48
N LEU A 10 -6.82 22.46 36.43
CA LEU A 10 -8.12 21.94 36.87
C LEU A 10 -8.00 20.46 37.27
N SER A 11 -7.33 20.21 38.38
CA SER A 11 -7.70 19.11 39.26
C SER A 11 -7.16 19.34 40.65
N ALA A 12 -8.06 19.08 41.61
CA ALA A 12 -7.80 18.81 43.01
C ALA A 12 -7.22 19.96 43.84
N GLU A 13 -8.13 20.64 44.57
CA GLU A 13 -7.94 20.82 46.01
C GLU A 13 -9.32 21.03 46.63
N CYS A 14 -9.86 19.91 47.09
CA CYS A 14 -11.00 19.83 47.98
C CYS A 14 -10.40 19.71 49.38
N GLU A 15 -10.14 20.83 50.05
CA GLU A 15 -9.81 20.80 51.47
C GLU A 15 -11.02 21.23 52.28
N SER A 16 -11.50 20.25 53.04
CA SER A 16 -12.49 20.36 54.09
C SER A 16 -12.08 21.39 55.13
N PHE A 17 -12.96 22.35 55.43
CA PHE A 17 -12.91 23.09 56.69
C PHE A 17 -13.79 22.36 57.72
N PRO A 18 -13.23 21.75 58.78
CA PRO A 18 -13.98 21.30 59.93
C PRO A 18 -14.16 22.47 60.89
N VAL A 19 -15.41 22.86 61.14
CA VAL A 19 -15.77 23.79 62.21
C VAL A 19 -15.63 23.05 63.54
N HIS A 20 -14.54 23.30 64.27
CA HIS A 20 -14.36 22.80 65.63
C HIS A 20 -15.19 23.67 66.60
N TYR A 21 -16.27 23.10 67.13
CA TYR A 21 -17.01 23.65 68.27
C TYR A 21 -16.54 22.92 69.54
N LEU A 22 -15.90 23.64 70.47
CA LEU A 22 -15.73 23.17 71.84
C LEU A 22 -16.41 24.16 72.77
N ALA A 23 -17.43 23.64 73.43
CA ALA A 23 -18.11 24.22 74.58
C ALA A 23 -17.27 24.07 75.85
N GLN A 24 -17.40 25.05 76.76
CA GLN A 24 -17.27 25.06 78.23
C GLN A 24 -16.82 26.49 78.64
N GLY A 25 -17.35 27.20 79.62
CA GLY A 25 -18.42 27.00 80.60
C GLY A 25 -18.42 28.20 81.57
N SER A 26 -19.62 28.59 82.02
CA SER A 26 -19.96 29.15 83.34
C SER A 26 -19.21 30.34 83.95
N SER A 27 -19.94 31.46 84.12
CA SER A 27 -20.06 32.12 85.43
C SER A 27 -21.36 32.91 85.60
N ASN A 28 -22.09 32.50 86.64
CA ASN A 28 -23.14 33.12 87.45
C ASN A 28 -23.52 34.61 87.21
N PHE A 29 -24.82 34.85 87.01
CA PHE A 29 -25.52 35.98 87.65
C PHE A 29 -26.96 35.56 87.96
N GLN A 30 -27.31 35.55 89.26
CA GLN A 30 -28.65 35.26 89.79
C GLN A 30 -29.40 36.56 90.13
N GLY A 31 -30.73 36.51 89.97
CA GLY A 31 -31.72 37.46 90.49
C GLY A 31 -32.51 38.14 89.35
N GLN A 32 -33.83 38.01 89.20
CA GLN A 32 -34.94 37.52 90.03
C GLN A 32 -36.09 37.03 89.11
N PRO A 33 -37.09 36.27 89.63
CA PRO A 33 -38.17 35.74 88.81
C PRO A 33 -39.32 36.74 88.69
N VAL A 34 -39.72 37.03 87.45
CA VAL A 34 -41.02 37.66 87.15
C VAL A 34 -41.87 36.66 86.37
N ILE A 35 -43.02 36.33 86.94
CA ILE A 35 -44.04 35.42 86.45
C ILE A 35 -44.77 36.08 85.27
N MET A 36 -44.99 35.33 84.18
CA MET A 36 -46.30 35.16 83.48
C MET A 36 -46.15 34.84 81.97
N THR A 37 -46.48 33.59 81.63
CA THR A 37 -47.36 33.18 80.51
C THR A 37 -47.44 34.09 79.26
N SER A 38 -46.39 34.09 78.42
CA SER A 38 -46.44 34.45 76.98
C SER A 38 -45.22 33.96 76.15
N LYS A 39 -44.29 33.22 76.78
CA LYS A 39 -42.94 32.98 76.26
C LYS A 39 -42.85 31.89 75.18
N THR A 40 -43.82 30.97 75.11
CA THR A 40 -43.81 29.81 74.22
C THR A 40 -44.30 30.13 72.80
N ASP A 41 -45.32 30.99 72.68
CA ASP A 41 -45.93 31.33 71.38
C ASP A 41 -45.02 32.23 70.53
N GLY A 42 -44.31 33.17 71.17
CA GLY A 42 -43.35 34.05 70.49
C GLY A 42 -42.14 33.30 69.91
N ILE A 43 -41.64 32.28 70.62
CA ILE A 43 -40.54 31.44 70.15
C ILE A 43 -40.98 30.59 68.96
N GLN A 44 -42.19 30.03 69.00
CA GLN A 44 -42.72 29.22 67.90
C GLN A 44 -42.91 30.03 66.61
N LEU A 45 -43.36 31.30 66.72
CA LEU A 45 -43.47 32.20 65.57
C LEU A 45 -42.11 32.53 64.95
N LEU A 46 -41.08 32.74 65.78
CA LEU A 46 -39.71 32.97 65.30
C LEU A 46 -39.14 31.74 64.59
N LEU A 47 -39.37 30.53 65.13
CA LEU A 47 -38.95 29.28 64.48
C LEU A 47 -39.67 29.05 63.15
N GLN A 48 -40.96 29.41 63.05
CA GLN A 48 -41.71 29.36 61.80
C GLN A 48 -41.20 30.38 60.78
N ALA A 49 -40.86 31.60 61.23
CA ALA A 49 -40.28 32.63 60.39
C ALA A 49 -38.87 32.23 59.91
N GLU A 50 -38.05 31.62 60.78
CA GLU A 50 -36.72 31.09 60.45
C GLU A 50 -36.82 29.98 59.40
N LYS A 51 -37.74 29.03 59.59
CA LYS A 51 -38.02 27.97 58.61
C LYS A 51 -38.46 28.55 57.27
N SER A 52 -39.39 29.50 57.28
CA SER A 52 -39.90 30.16 56.06
C SER A 52 -38.81 30.95 55.33
N ALA A 53 -37.90 31.62 56.06
CA ALA A 53 -36.76 32.33 55.48
C ALA A 53 -35.73 31.36 54.89
N SER A 54 -35.41 30.27 55.61
CA SER A 54 -34.52 29.22 55.14
C SER A 54 -35.05 28.55 53.87
N GLU A 55 -36.35 28.26 53.80
CA GLU A 55 -37.00 27.71 52.61
C GLU A 55 -36.90 28.66 51.41
N LYS A 56 -37.14 29.97 51.58
CA LYS A 56 -36.97 30.97 50.52
C LYS A 56 -35.52 31.05 50.00
N VAL A 57 -34.54 31.00 50.89
CA VAL A 57 -33.10 31.00 50.51
C VAL A 57 -32.72 29.71 49.79
N ASN A 58 -33.20 28.56 50.26
CA ASN A 58 -32.93 27.26 49.64
C ASN A 58 -33.60 27.16 48.26
N GLU A 59 -34.80 27.70 48.11
CA GLU A 59 -35.47 27.79 46.82
C GLU A 59 -34.68 28.68 45.84
N ALA A 60 -34.21 29.85 46.28
CA ALA A 60 -33.36 30.72 45.45
C ALA A 60 -32.05 30.03 45.03
N LYS A 61 -31.38 29.31 45.94
CA LYS A 61 -30.19 28.50 45.63
C LYS A 61 -30.50 27.40 44.61
N ARG A 62 -31.60 26.67 44.77
CA ARG A 62 -32.05 25.63 43.82
C ARG A 62 -32.34 26.22 42.44
N ARG A 63 -33.01 27.37 42.35
CA ARG A 63 -33.28 28.07 41.08
C ARG A 63 -31.99 28.50 40.38
N LYS A 64 -31.01 29.05 41.11
CA LYS A 64 -29.69 29.41 40.56
C LYS A 64 -28.94 28.18 40.04
N ALA A 65 -28.91 27.10 40.82
CA ALA A 65 -28.27 25.85 40.41
C ALA A 65 -28.93 25.23 39.17
N LYS A 66 -30.26 25.27 39.09
CA LYS A 66 -31.04 24.80 37.93
C LYS A 66 -30.68 25.60 36.67
N ARG A 67 -30.71 26.93 36.72
CA ARG A 67 -30.33 27.78 35.57
C ARG A 67 -28.90 27.54 35.11
N LEU A 68 -27.96 27.35 36.05
CA LEU A 68 -26.58 27.06 35.71
C LEU A 68 -26.44 25.68 35.03
N LYS A 69 -27.21 24.68 35.47
CA LYS A 69 -27.23 23.35 34.85
C LYS A 69 -27.84 23.40 33.46
N GLU A 70 -28.95 24.12 33.29
CA GLU A 70 -29.62 24.32 31.99
C GLU A 70 -28.68 25.03 31.01
N ALA A 71 -28.07 26.15 31.39
CA ALA A 71 -27.12 26.87 30.53
C ALA A 71 -25.92 26.01 30.10
N LYS A 72 -25.39 25.18 31.02
CA LYS A 72 -24.31 24.23 30.68
C LYS A 72 -24.77 23.13 29.74
N ALA A 73 -25.97 22.60 29.93
CA ALA A 73 -26.53 21.55 29.08
C ALA A 73 -26.83 22.08 27.67
N GLU A 74 -27.36 23.30 27.57
CA GLU A 74 -27.64 23.97 26.29
C GLU A 74 -26.35 24.29 25.52
N ALA A 75 -25.35 24.89 26.17
CA ALA A 75 -24.06 25.15 25.55
C ALA A 75 -23.36 23.85 25.09
N GLN A 76 -23.45 22.78 25.88
CA GLN A 76 -22.90 21.48 25.51
C GLN A 76 -23.63 20.87 24.31
N ALA A 77 -24.96 20.96 24.26
CA ALA A 77 -25.76 20.49 23.15
C ALA A 77 -25.44 21.24 21.85
N GLU A 78 -25.21 22.56 21.92
CA GLU A 78 -24.82 23.38 20.76
C GLU A 78 -23.42 23.00 20.24
N ILE A 79 -22.45 22.79 21.14
CA ILE A 79 -21.11 22.30 20.78
C ILE A 79 -21.20 20.93 20.10
N GLU A 80 -22.03 20.03 20.61
CA GLU A 80 -22.21 18.70 20.03
C GLU A 80 -22.88 18.74 18.65
N ALA A 81 -23.85 19.64 18.45
CA ALA A 81 -24.49 19.84 17.15
C ALA A 81 -23.50 20.36 16.10
N GLU A 82 -22.71 21.40 16.42
CA GLU A 82 -21.65 21.93 15.57
C GLU A 82 -20.58 20.89 15.23
N LYS A 83 -20.17 20.11 16.24
CA LYS A 83 -19.21 19.02 16.04
C LYS A 83 -19.77 17.95 15.11
N ALA A 84 -21.04 17.57 15.30
CA ALA A 84 -21.70 16.59 14.44
C ALA A 84 -21.83 17.08 12.99
N GLU A 85 -22.11 18.36 12.78
CA GLU A 85 -22.18 18.95 11.44
C GLU A 85 -20.82 18.98 10.75
N ARG A 86 -19.75 19.41 11.44
CA ARG A 86 -18.40 19.37 10.87
C ARG A 86 -17.91 17.96 10.60
N GLU A 87 -18.24 17.00 11.46
CA GLU A 87 -17.92 15.60 11.25
C GLU A 87 -18.62 15.05 9.99
N ARG A 88 -19.88 15.44 9.74
CA ARG A 88 -20.58 15.09 8.50
C ARG A 88 -19.90 15.69 7.27
N HIS A 89 -19.52 16.97 7.34
CA HIS A 89 -18.81 17.63 6.25
C HIS A 89 -17.45 16.99 5.98
N PHE A 90 -16.70 16.66 7.04
CA PHE A 90 -15.42 15.96 6.94
C PHE A 90 -15.56 14.61 6.25
N LYS A 91 -16.53 13.78 6.66
CA LYS A 91 -16.79 12.48 6.02
C LYS A 91 -17.17 12.60 4.55
N LEU A 92 -17.99 13.60 4.19
CA LEU A 92 -18.36 13.84 2.80
C LEU A 92 -17.15 14.28 1.95
N CYS A 93 -16.22 15.06 2.51
CA CYS A 93 -14.97 15.42 1.86
C CYS A 93 -14.01 14.22 1.74
N GLU A 94 -13.91 13.42 2.80
CA GLU A 94 -13.07 12.22 2.86
C GLU A 94 -13.46 11.22 1.77
N GLU A 95 -14.75 10.90 1.64
CA GLU A 95 -15.26 9.99 0.62
C GLU A 95 -14.91 10.48 -0.80
N LYS A 96 -15.07 11.79 -1.07
CA LYS A 96 -14.69 12.39 -2.35
C LYS A 96 -13.19 12.35 -2.63
N VAL A 97 -12.34 12.40 -1.59
CA VAL A 97 -10.88 12.36 -1.75
C VAL A 97 -10.39 10.93 -1.94
N LEU A 98 -10.92 9.98 -1.16
CA LEU A 98 -10.62 8.56 -1.31
C LEU A 98 -11.05 8.05 -2.69
N GLY A 99 -12.23 8.44 -3.18
CA GLY A 99 -12.69 8.11 -4.53
C GLY A 99 -11.74 8.65 -5.61
N ARG A 100 -11.35 9.93 -5.53
CA ARG A 100 -10.44 10.54 -6.51
C ARG A 100 -9.07 9.89 -6.53
N ARG A 101 -8.51 9.50 -5.38
CA ARG A 101 -7.21 8.82 -5.32
C ARG A 101 -7.26 7.47 -6.05
N SER A 102 -8.30 6.67 -5.81
CA SER A 102 -8.48 5.39 -6.50
C SER A 102 -8.69 5.57 -8.00
N GLU A 103 -9.45 6.60 -8.40
CA GLU A 103 -9.72 6.91 -9.80
C GLU A 103 -8.44 7.32 -10.55
N ILE A 104 -7.62 8.19 -9.95
CA ILE A 104 -6.34 8.62 -10.52
C ILE A 104 -5.40 7.41 -10.67
N GLU A 105 -5.32 6.55 -9.66
CA GLU A 105 -4.49 5.33 -9.73
C GLU A 105 -4.93 4.42 -10.88
N LEU A 106 -6.24 4.20 -11.06
CA LEU A 106 -6.77 3.40 -12.16
C LEU A 106 -6.50 4.04 -13.52
N GLN A 107 -6.60 5.37 -13.65
CA GLN A 107 -6.29 6.08 -14.88
C GLN A 107 -4.79 5.96 -15.24
N ILE A 108 -3.90 6.11 -14.25
CA ILE A 108 -2.46 5.95 -14.46
C ILE A 108 -2.14 4.52 -14.92
N GLN A 109 -2.70 3.51 -14.26
CA GLN A 109 -2.50 2.12 -14.65
C GLN A 109 -3.00 1.86 -16.07
N LYS A 110 -4.19 2.36 -16.41
CA LYS A 110 -4.78 2.21 -17.74
C LYS A 110 -3.92 2.86 -18.83
N LEU A 111 -3.52 4.12 -18.64
CA LEU A 111 -2.66 4.84 -19.60
C LEU A 111 -1.31 4.16 -19.75
N THR A 112 -0.72 3.69 -18.64
CA THR A 112 0.55 2.97 -18.68
C THR A 112 0.43 1.69 -19.50
N GLN A 113 -0.66 0.94 -19.33
CA GLN A 113 -0.91 -0.27 -20.10
C GLN A 113 -1.12 0.04 -21.58
N GLU A 114 -1.92 1.05 -21.92
CA GLU A 114 -2.14 1.48 -23.31
C GLU A 114 -0.83 1.91 -24.00
N ILE A 115 0.06 2.61 -23.28
CA ILE A 115 1.38 3.00 -23.80
C ILE A 115 2.25 1.77 -24.05
N ILE A 116 2.29 0.83 -23.09
CA ILE A 116 3.06 -0.41 -23.24
C ILE A 116 2.55 -1.21 -24.44
N ASP A 117 1.23 -1.34 -24.60
CA ASP A 117 0.62 -2.09 -25.70
C ASP A 117 0.94 -1.42 -27.05
N THR A 118 0.85 -0.10 -27.11
CA THR A 118 1.18 0.67 -28.32
C THR A 118 2.66 0.52 -28.68
N GLN A 119 3.56 0.64 -27.70
CA GLN A 119 5.00 0.45 -27.90
C GLN A 119 5.32 -0.98 -28.34
N THR A 120 4.70 -1.97 -27.72
CA THR A 120 4.88 -3.39 -28.06
C THR A 120 4.43 -3.66 -29.49
N ASN A 121 3.29 -3.11 -29.90
CA ASN A 121 2.79 -3.23 -31.27
C ASN A 121 3.74 -2.57 -32.28
N SER A 122 4.21 -1.35 -32.00
CA SER A 122 5.16 -0.65 -32.87
C SER A 122 6.47 -1.43 -33.03
N VAL A 123 7.04 -1.94 -31.93
CA VAL A 123 8.23 -2.79 -31.98
C VAL A 123 7.97 -4.04 -32.80
N ASN A 124 6.86 -4.74 -32.58
CA ASN A 124 6.55 -5.96 -33.33
C ASN A 124 6.36 -5.72 -34.82
N MET A 125 5.77 -4.58 -35.20
CA MET A 125 5.57 -4.21 -36.61
C MET A 125 6.89 -3.91 -37.34
N HIS A 126 7.82 -3.22 -36.68
CA HIS A 126 9.06 -2.75 -37.32
C HIS A 126 10.28 -3.64 -37.08
N LYS A 127 10.15 -4.65 -36.20
CA LYS A 127 11.26 -5.52 -35.83
C LYS A 127 11.86 -6.25 -37.02
N GLU A 128 11.03 -6.85 -37.86
CA GLU A 128 11.51 -7.66 -38.98
C GLU A 128 12.20 -6.78 -40.04
N ASP A 129 11.64 -5.60 -40.31
CA ASP A 129 12.24 -4.62 -41.22
C ASP A 129 13.58 -4.10 -40.70
N ALA A 130 13.68 -3.80 -39.41
CA ALA A 130 14.93 -3.36 -38.79
C ALA A 130 16.00 -4.46 -38.83
N ILE A 131 15.62 -5.72 -38.56
CA ILE A 131 16.52 -6.87 -38.67
C ILE A 131 16.99 -7.04 -40.11
N ASN A 132 16.08 -6.97 -41.09
CA ASN A 132 16.42 -7.10 -42.50
C ASN A 132 17.32 -5.94 -42.99
N MET A 133 17.07 -4.71 -42.53
CA MET A 133 17.93 -3.57 -42.82
C MET A 133 19.34 -3.75 -42.24
N LEU A 134 19.45 -4.27 -41.01
CA LEU A 134 20.72 -4.56 -40.36
C LEU A 134 21.45 -5.79 -40.95
N LEU A 135 20.73 -6.72 -41.56
CA LEU A 135 21.31 -7.92 -42.19
C LEU A 135 21.56 -7.75 -43.70
N ASN A 136 21.32 -6.55 -44.23
CA ASN A 136 21.33 -6.31 -45.67
C ASN A 136 22.74 -6.49 -46.30
N CYS A 137 22.80 -6.76 -47.60
CA CYS A 137 23.99 -7.23 -48.32
C CYS A 137 25.24 -6.33 -48.26
N GLU A 138 25.15 -5.07 -47.82
CA GLU A 138 26.32 -4.18 -47.68
C GLU A 138 27.38 -4.78 -46.74
N TYR A 139 26.96 -5.47 -45.68
CA TYR A 139 27.88 -6.16 -44.76
C TYR A 139 28.65 -7.30 -45.43
N LYS A 140 28.09 -7.92 -46.48
CA LYS A 140 28.78 -9.00 -47.19
C LYS A 140 29.96 -8.47 -48.00
N ALA A 141 29.82 -7.29 -48.60
CA ALA A 141 30.92 -6.65 -49.34
C ALA A 141 32.03 -6.19 -48.39
N GLU A 142 31.67 -5.59 -47.25
CA GLU A 142 32.64 -5.22 -46.22
C GLU A 142 33.36 -6.45 -45.64
N LEU A 143 32.60 -7.51 -45.34
CA LEU A 143 33.15 -8.77 -44.86
C LEU A 143 34.10 -9.39 -45.89
N HIS A 144 33.73 -9.38 -47.17
CA HIS A 144 34.59 -9.88 -48.24
C HIS A 144 35.92 -9.12 -48.32
N TYR A 145 35.86 -7.79 -48.18
CA TYR A 145 37.07 -6.96 -48.12
C TYR A 145 37.98 -7.34 -46.95
N LYS A 146 37.41 -7.57 -45.76
CA LYS A 146 38.17 -8.01 -44.58
C LYS A 146 38.74 -9.41 -44.73
N CYS A 147 37.96 -10.38 -45.22
CA CYS A 147 38.46 -11.72 -45.54
C CYS A 147 39.60 -11.67 -46.57
N THR A 148 39.51 -10.77 -47.54
CA THR A 148 40.57 -10.56 -48.54
C THR A 148 41.84 -9.97 -47.91
N GLN A 149 41.73 -9.01 -46.99
CA GLN A 149 42.90 -8.48 -46.27
C GLN A 149 43.60 -9.58 -45.47
N ILE A 150 42.86 -10.35 -44.67
CA ILE A 150 43.40 -11.45 -43.85
C ILE A 150 44.04 -12.51 -44.74
N ALA A 151 43.40 -12.88 -45.86
CA ALA A 151 43.97 -13.83 -46.81
C ALA A 151 45.29 -13.33 -47.41
N ARG A 152 45.41 -12.02 -47.71
CA ARG A 152 46.67 -11.44 -48.20
C ARG A 152 47.77 -11.45 -47.14
N GLU A 153 47.42 -11.18 -45.89
CA GLU A 153 48.37 -11.23 -44.77
C GLU A 153 48.93 -12.65 -44.62
N ILE A 154 48.06 -13.66 -44.55
CA ILE A 154 48.46 -15.08 -44.46
C ILE A 154 49.27 -15.52 -45.69
N ALA A 155 48.85 -15.11 -46.90
CA ALA A 155 49.57 -15.39 -48.14
C ALA A 155 51.01 -14.83 -48.11
N SER A 156 51.20 -13.65 -47.52
CA SER A 156 52.52 -13.02 -47.40
C SER A 156 53.42 -13.70 -46.36
N GLU A 157 52.84 -14.16 -45.25
CA GLU A 157 53.55 -14.88 -44.18
C GLU A 157 54.02 -16.26 -44.65
N GLU A 158 53.13 -17.00 -45.32
CA GLU A 158 53.36 -18.38 -45.76
C GLU A 158 53.96 -18.48 -47.18
N GLN A 159 54.21 -17.34 -47.84
CA GLN A 159 54.72 -17.27 -49.22
C GLN A 159 53.92 -18.13 -50.21
N CYS A 160 52.59 -18.08 -50.11
CA CYS A 160 51.69 -18.84 -50.98
C CYS A 160 50.65 -17.92 -51.64
N GLU A 161 50.07 -18.36 -52.76
CA GLU A 161 48.94 -17.68 -53.38
C GLU A 161 47.63 -18.32 -52.92
N ILE A 162 46.73 -17.51 -52.34
CA ILE A 162 45.39 -17.95 -51.96
C ILE A 162 44.44 -17.60 -53.10
N ASP A 163 43.84 -18.65 -53.68
CA ASP A 163 42.84 -18.49 -54.73
C ASP A 163 41.61 -17.72 -54.24
N MET A 164 41.07 -16.85 -55.10
CA MET A 164 39.94 -15.99 -54.75
C MET A 164 38.69 -16.81 -54.40
N ASN A 165 38.52 -18.02 -54.93
CA ASN A 165 37.38 -18.87 -54.56
C ASN A 165 37.45 -19.30 -53.10
N ILE A 166 38.66 -19.48 -52.53
CA ILE A 166 38.84 -19.78 -51.10
C ILE A 166 38.43 -18.57 -50.25
N VAL A 167 38.80 -17.36 -50.67
CA VAL A 167 38.40 -16.12 -49.98
C VAL A 167 36.88 -15.92 -50.05
N CYS A 168 36.27 -16.16 -51.22
CA CYS A 168 34.81 -16.13 -51.39
C CYS A 168 34.12 -17.17 -50.51
N LEU A 169 34.65 -18.39 -50.43
CA LEU A 169 34.10 -19.46 -49.60
C LEU A 169 34.18 -19.10 -48.11
N ALA A 170 35.34 -18.60 -47.65
CA ALA A 170 35.49 -18.13 -46.28
C ALA A 170 34.52 -16.99 -45.95
N THR A 171 34.37 -16.03 -46.86
CA THR A 171 33.39 -14.93 -46.74
C THR A 171 31.97 -15.48 -46.57
N GLU A 172 31.56 -16.44 -47.40
CA GLU A 172 30.23 -17.04 -47.35
C GLU A 172 29.99 -17.79 -46.03
N LEU A 173 30.98 -18.54 -45.56
CA LEU A 173 30.89 -19.29 -44.30
C LEU A 173 30.71 -18.35 -43.10
N VAL A 174 31.51 -17.27 -43.03
CA VAL A 174 31.40 -16.29 -41.95
C VAL A 174 30.08 -15.52 -42.04
N PHE A 175 29.64 -15.16 -43.25
CA PHE A 175 28.36 -14.50 -43.45
C PHE A 175 27.18 -15.36 -42.99
N ARG A 176 27.15 -16.66 -43.35
CA ARG A 176 26.14 -17.59 -42.83
C ARG A 176 26.21 -17.77 -41.33
N PHE A 177 27.41 -17.79 -40.75
CA PHE A 177 27.57 -17.86 -39.30
C PHE A 177 26.94 -16.64 -38.61
N TYR A 178 27.13 -15.43 -39.14
CA TYR A 178 26.51 -14.22 -38.60
C TYR A 178 24.98 -14.25 -38.68
N GLN A 179 24.41 -14.72 -39.79
CA GLN A 179 22.96 -14.88 -39.93
C GLN A 179 22.38 -15.84 -38.87
N VAL A 180 23.05 -16.97 -38.65
CA VAL A 180 22.66 -17.94 -37.63
C VAL A 180 22.83 -17.36 -36.22
N LEU A 181 23.92 -16.62 -35.96
CA LEU A 181 24.15 -15.99 -34.66
C LEU A 181 23.10 -14.91 -34.35
N ALA A 182 22.73 -14.09 -35.34
CA ALA A 182 21.72 -13.03 -35.16
C ALA A 182 20.35 -13.62 -34.79
N THR A 183 19.90 -14.64 -35.51
CA THR A 183 18.63 -15.33 -35.23
C THR A 183 18.65 -16.07 -33.89
N ASP A 184 19.82 -16.59 -33.50
CA ASP A 184 20.00 -17.21 -32.20
C ASP A 184 19.91 -16.22 -31.04
N LEU A 185 20.56 -15.06 -31.14
CA LEU A 185 20.50 -14.02 -30.11
C LEU A 185 19.07 -13.54 -29.89
N GLU A 186 18.31 -13.37 -30.97
CA GLU A 186 16.90 -13.02 -30.87
C GLU A 186 16.09 -14.09 -30.12
N THR A 187 16.32 -15.36 -30.45
CA THR A 187 15.63 -16.49 -29.79
C THR A 187 16.01 -16.58 -28.31
N PHE A 188 17.30 -16.42 -27.98
CA PHE A 188 17.78 -16.45 -26.60
C PHE A 188 17.28 -15.27 -25.76
N SER A 189 17.11 -14.09 -26.37
CA SER A 189 16.60 -12.92 -25.65
C SER A 189 15.21 -13.16 -25.04
N LYS A 190 14.35 -13.94 -25.71
CA LYS A 190 12.99 -14.30 -25.23
C LYS A 190 13.01 -15.22 -24.00
N HIS A 191 14.10 -15.95 -23.81
CA HIS A 191 14.28 -16.96 -22.77
C HIS A 191 15.24 -16.47 -21.66
N ALA A 192 15.89 -15.32 -21.86
CA ALA A 192 16.81 -14.72 -20.92
C ALA A 192 16.10 -14.27 -19.63
N LYS A 193 16.85 -14.22 -18.52
CA LYS A 193 16.40 -13.75 -17.20
C LYS A 193 15.32 -14.58 -16.51
N ARG A 194 14.96 -15.75 -17.05
CA ARG A 194 14.15 -16.74 -16.31
C ARG A 194 15.02 -17.37 -15.21
N SER A 195 14.48 -17.48 -13.99
CA SER A 195 15.16 -18.15 -12.87
C SER A 195 14.94 -19.66 -12.83
N THR A 196 13.89 -20.14 -13.51
CA THR A 196 13.50 -21.56 -13.57
C THR A 196 13.47 -22.00 -15.03
N VAL A 197 14.08 -23.14 -15.34
CA VAL A 197 14.10 -23.72 -16.68
C VAL A 197 12.72 -24.30 -17.02
N THR A 198 12.20 -23.91 -18.16
CA THR A 198 10.89 -24.29 -18.72
C THR A 198 11.05 -25.16 -19.97
N ILE A 199 9.94 -25.72 -20.45
CA ILE A 199 9.91 -26.60 -21.63
C ILE A 199 10.25 -25.81 -22.91
N GLU A 200 9.89 -24.52 -22.96
CA GLU A 200 10.26 -23.62 -24.04
C GLU A 200 11.78 -23.47 -24.15
N ASP A 201 12.49 -23.42 -23.02
CA ASP A 201 13.96 -23.34 -23.00
C ASP A 201 14.59 -24.62 -23.58
N VAL A 202 13.97 -25.77 -23.36
CA VAL A 202 14.39 -27.05 -23.97
C VAL A 202 14.15 -27.04 -25.48
N PHE A 203 13.00 -26.54 -25.95
CA PHE A 203 12.74 -26.37 -27.39
C PHE A 203 13.72 -25.39 -28.04
N CYS A 204 14.02 -24.28 -27.36
CA CYS A 204 15.03 -23.32 -27.78
C CYS A 204 16.41 -23.99 -27.93
N PHE A 205 16.79 -24.89 -27.00
CA PHE A 205 18.05 -25.63 -27.09
C PHE A 205 18.13 -26.52 -28.34
N VAL A 206 17.05 -27.23 -28.68
CA VAL A 206 17.02 -28.15 -29.83
C VAL A 206 16.64 -27.49 -31.16
N ARG A 207 16.40 -26.17 -31.19
CA ARG A 207 15.87 -25.43 -32.36
C ARG A 207 16.60 -25.67 -33.69
N ARG A 208 17.91 -25.96 -33.63
CA ARG A 208 18.76 -26.21 -34.82
C ARG A 208 18.57 -27.61 -35.41
N ASN A 209 17.86 -28.51 -34.70
CA ASN A 209 17.50 -29.83 -35.18
C ASN A 209 15.97 -29.95 -35.29
N PRO A 210 15.38 -29.70 -36.47
CA PRO A 210 13.93 -29.65 -36.65
C PRO A 210 13.24 -31.01 -36.39
N ARG A 211 13.92 -32.13 -36.69
CA ARG A 211 13.39 -33.48 -36.43
C ARG A 211 13.28 -33.75 -34.93
N LEU A 212 14.33 -33.40 -34.18
CA LEU A 212 14.33 -33.56 -32.72
C LEU A 212 13.35 -32.58 -32.06
N LEU A 213 13.29 -31.34 -32.53
CA LEU A 213 12.33 -30.35 -32.06
C LEU A 213 10.89 -30.86 -32.23
N GLN A 214 10.54 -31.34 -33.42
CA GLN A 214 9.22 -31.90 -33.69
C GLN A 214 8.88 -33.05 -32.74
N HIS A 215 9.79 -34.01 -32.60
CA HIS A 215 9.57 -35.16 -31.70
C HIS A 215 9.38 -34.74 -30.24
N LEU A 216 10.18 -33.78 -29.75
CA LEU A 216 10.03 -33.28 -28.38
C LEU A 216 8.74 -32.47 -28.20
N THR A 217 8.32 -31.70 -29.21
CA THR A 217 7.05 -30.97 -29.20
C THR A 217 5.85 -31.92 -29.18
N GLU A 218 5.86 -32.97 -30.00
CA GLU A 218 4.81 -34.00 -30.04
C GLU A 218 4.74 -34.79 -28.72
N TYR A 219 5.89 -35.16 -28.17
CA TYR A 219 5.98 -35.82 -26.86
C TYR A 219 5.39 -34.94 -25.76
N HIS A 220 5.77 -33.65 -25.72
CA HIS A 220 5.22 -32.71 -24.76
C HIS A 220 3.70 -32.56 -24.89
N LYS A 221 3.18 -32.42 -26.12
CA LYS A 221 1.74 -32.32 -26.38
C LYS A 221 0.98 -33.54 -25.86
N SER A 222 1.50 -34.73 -26.11
CA SER A 222 0.90 -36.01 -25.66
C SER A 222 0.86 -36.14 -24.13
N GLN A 223 1.90 -35.64 -23.44
CA GLN A 223 1.95 -35.60 -21.97
C GLN A 223 0.89 -34.65 -21.39
N THR A 224 0.72 -33.47 -22.00
CA THR A 224 -0.28 -32.49 -21.56
C THR A 224 -1.71 -33.00 -21.76
N GLU A 225 -1.97 -33.68 -22.88
CA GLU A 225 -3.26 -34.32 -23.17
C GLU A 225 -3.57 -35.46 -22.18
N SER A 226 -2.57 -36.27 -21.83
CA SER A 226 -2.71 -37.36 -20.85
C SER A 226 -3.02 -36.84 -19.44
N ASN A 227 -2.36 -35.76 -19.00
CA ASN A 227 -2.63 -35.11 -17.72
C ASN A 227 -4.04 -34.48 -17.65
N ASN A 228 -4.52 -33.86 -18.74
CA ASN A 228 -5.87 -33.30 -18.79
C ASN A 228 -6.97 -34.38 -18.77
N GLN A 229 -6.70 -35.57 -19.34
CA GLN A 229 -7.62 -36.72 -19.27
C GLN A 229 -7.67 -37.35 -17.87
N GLN A 230 -6.56 -37.36 -17.12
CA GLN A 230 -6.56 -37.80 -15.72
C GLN A 230 -7.33 -36.84 -14.79
N LEU A 231 -7.16 -35.52 -14.97
CA LEU A 231 -7.91 -34.52 -14.20
C LEU A 231 -9.43 -34.59 -14.46
N SER A 232 -9.86 -34.89 -15.68
CA SER A 232 -11.28 -35.07 -16.00
C SER A 232 -11.87 -36.40 -15.52
N SER A 233 -11.05 -37.45 -15.36
CA SER A 233 -11.49 -38.73 -14.77
C SER A 233 -11.49 -38.75 -13.24
N GLU A 234 -10.62 -37.97 -12.57
CA GLU A 234 -10.67 -37.77 -11.12
C GLU A 234 -11.89 -36.93 -10.67
N VAL A 235 -12.28 -35.91 -11.44
CA VAL A 235 -13.50 -35.12 -11.17
C VAL A 235 -14.77 -35.96 -11.28
N ILE A 236 -14.78 -37.01 -12.12
CA ILE A 236 -15.91 -37.96 -12.20
C ILE A 236 -15.92 -38.92 -11.01
N ASN A 237 -14.75 -39.28 -10.47
CA ASN A 237 -14.64 -40.28 -9.39
C ASN A 237 -14.96 -39.70 -7.99
N GLU A 238 -14.67 -38.41 -7.75
CA GLU A 238 -15.00 -37.72 -6.50
C GLU A 238 -16.52 -37.51 -6.28
N ASN A 239 -17.34 -37.49 -7.34
CA ASN A 239 -18.80 -37.39 -7.22
C ASN A 239 -19.50 -38.68 -6.74
N SER A 240 -18.76 -39.77 -6.56
CA SER A 240 -19.32 -41.07 -6.13
C SER A 240 -19.00 -41.44 -4.67
N LYS A 241 -18.19 -40.65 -3.95
CA LYS A 241 -17.83 -40.90 -2.55
C LYS A 241 -17.79 -39.61 -1.72
N GLY A 242 -18.95 -39.12 -1.30
CA GLY A 242 -18.98 -37.97 -0.39
C GLY A 242 -20.37 -37.46 0.02
N LYS A 243 -21.22 -38.29 0.63
CA LYS A 243 -22.30 -37.76 1.47
C LYS A 243 -21.73 -37.34 2.83
N LEU A 244 -21.93 -36.04 3.11
CA LEU A 244 -22.02 -35.40 4.44
C LEU A 244 -20.72 -35.21 5.24
N LYS A 245 -20.09 -34.04 5.07
CA LYS A 245 -19.78 -33.18 6.23
C LYS A 245 -19.57 -31.71 5.83
N LEU A 246 -20.58 -30.89 6.11
CA LEU A 246 -20.45 -29.44 6.22
C LEU A 246 -19.44 -29.11 7.32
N LYS A 247 -18.31 -28.48 6.96
CA LYS A 247 -17.64 -27.50 7.83
C LYS A 247 -17.05 -26.38 6.99
N ALA A 248 -17.54 -25.18 7.29
CA ALA A 248 -17.18 -23.91 6.69
C ALA A 248 -15.67 -23.64 6.82
N SER A 249 -15.01 -23.34 5.69
CA SER A 249 -13.66 -22.79 5.68
C SER A 249 -13.75 -21.27 5.51
N ARG A 250 -13.28 -20.56 6.54
CA ARG A 250 -13.04 -19.12 6.53
C ARG A 250 -12.06 -18.77 5.42
N ARG A 251 -12.44 -17.83 4.56
CA ARG A 251 -11.51 -17.09 3.70
C ARG A 251 -10.58 -16.27 4.59
N ASN A 252 -9.31 -16.60 4.64
CA ASN A 252 -8.25 -15.68 5.04
C ASN A 252 -7.50 -15.25 3.79
N VAL A 253 -7.67 -13.97 3.46
CA VAL A 253 -6.85 -13.19 2.54
C VAL A 253 -5.78 -12.52 3.39
N SER A 254 -4.51 -12.85 3.13
CA SER A 254 -3.32 -12.08 3.51
C SER A 254 -2.21 -12.59 2.59
N GLY A 255 -1.68 -11.85 1.63
CA GLY A 255 -1.22 -10.47 1.76
C GLY A 255 0.06 -10.49 2.59
N ASN A 256 1.22 -10.62 1.94
CA ASN A 256 2.52 -10.30 2.52
C ASN A 256 3.48 -9.80 1.41
N LYS A 257 3.40 -8.48 1.19
CA LYS A 257 4.49 -7.54 0.87
C LYS A 257 4.93 -6.97 2.23
N THR A 258 6.16 -6.64 2.60
CA THR A 258 7.50 -6.55 2.01
C THR A 258 8.40 -6.26 3.21
N GLU A 259 9.68 -6.63 3.22
CA GLU A 259 10.72 -5.77 3.84
C GLU A 259 12.11 -6.18 3.34
N VAL A 260 12.55 -5.53 2.26
CA VAL A 260 13.97 -5.36 1.95
C VAL A 260 14.24 -3.87 2.18
N LYS A 261 15.11 -3.60 3.16
CA LYS A 261 15.57 -2.26 3.53
C LYS A 261 16.42 -1.67 2.41
N GLU A 262 16.02 -0.52 1.91
CA GLU A 262 16.82 0.36 1.09
C GLU A 262 17.53 1.37 2.00
N CYS A 263 18.84 1.54 1.81
CA CYS A 263 19.61 2.62 2.41
C CYS A 263 20.36 3.31 1.28
N SER A 264 19.76 4.36 0.72
CA SER A 264 20.43 5.33 -0.13
C SER A 264 20.60 6.61 0.67
N LYS A 265 21.86 6.94 0.97
CA LYS A 265 22.27 8.29 1.32
C LYS A 265 22.23 9.11 0.03
N ILE A 266 21.45 10.20 0.03
CA ILE A 266 21.60 11.29 -0.94
C ILE A 266 22.04 12.49 -0.10
N ASP A 267 23.33 12.79 -0.21
CA ASP A 267 23.90 14.03 0.30
C ASP A 267 23.40 15.20 -0.56
N GLN A 268 22.96 16.23 0.13
CA GLN A 268 22.70 17.55 -0.41
C GLN A 268 24.05 18.17 -0.78
N ASN A 269 24.20 18.63 -2.02
CA ASN A 269 25.13 19.70 -2.35
C ASN A 269 24.45 20.61 -3.38
N THR A 270 23.96 21.73 -2.86
CA THR A 270 24.00 23.03 -3.53
C THR A 270 25.46 23.37 -3.83
N ASP A 271 25.77 23.83 -5.06
CA ASP A 271 26.63 24.99 -5.32
C ASP A 271 26.73 25.25 -6.85
N ASP A 272 26.40 26.49 -7.21
CA ASP A 272 27.02 27.39 -8.21
C ASP A 272 27.80 26.81 -9.41
N PHE A 273 27.38 27.17 -10.64
CA PHE A 273 28.07 28.16 -11.51
C PHE A 273 27.35 28.32 -12.87
N VAL A 274 27.11 29.59 -13.24
CA VAL A 274 26.98 30.23 -14.59
C VAL A 274 26.27 29.46 -15.72
#